data_AF-A0A9E5WVI7-F1
#
_entry.id   AF-A0A9E5WVI7-F1
#
_cell.length_a   1.000
_cell.length_b   1.000
_cell.length_c   1.000
_cell.angle_alpha   90.00
_cell.angle_beta   90.00
_cell.angle_gamma   90.00
#
_symmetry.space_group_name_H-M   'P 1'
#
loop_
_entity.id
_entity.type
_entity.pdbx_description
1 polymer ?
#
loop_
_entity_poly.entity_id
_entity_poly.type
_entity_poly.pdbx_seq_one_letter_code
_entity_poly.pdbx_strand_id
1 'polypeptide(L)'
;MNSRERVLKAINHEEPDRIPIDLGGTRQSGIAASTYHRLKQHLGLDTPTRVYDLYQMLAEIERPVLERFGADVVGLNRPEIAFGIRNENWKPWRLFDGTPVEVPGSFNPVVEPTGDLVLTRDGEPIARMPKNGFYFDRVEKYPGAAHVDLETFQPPLLTDAECETYRLQAEALY
;
A
#
# COMPACT_ATOMS: atom_id res chain seq x y z
N MET A 1 11.73 27.21 1.23
CA MET A 1 10.42 26.59 1.48
C MET A 1 10.65 25.13 1.80
N ASN A 2 10.15 24.63 2.94
CA ASN A 2 10.18 23.20 3.24
C ASN A 2 9.04 22.46 2.52
N SER A 3 9.06 21.13 2.54
CA SER A 3 8.05 20.30 1.86
C SER A 3 6.62 20.59 2.31
N ARG A 4 6.41 20.80 3.61
CA ARG A 4 5.09 21.12 4.17
C ARG A 4 4.56 22.46 3.66
N GLU A 5 5.39 23.51 3.70
CA GLU A 5 5.04 24.83 3.18
C GLU A 5 4.71 24.77 1.67
N ARG A 6 5.48 23.98 0.91
CA ARG A 6 5.28 23.77 -0.53
C ARG A 6 3.93 23.15 -0.84
N VAL A 7 3.59 22.07 -0.14
CA VAL A 7 2.29 21.38 -0.29
C VAL A 7 1.14 22.30 0.11
N LEU A 8 1.26 23.00 1.25
CA LEU A 8 0.21 23.90 1.72
C LEU A 8 -0.05 25.06 0.76
N LYS A 9 1.00 25.65 0.16
CA LYS A 9 0.81 26.68 -0.85
C LYS A 9 0.07 26.16 -2.09
N ALA A 10 0.49 25.01 -2.61
CA ALA A 10 -0.16 24.41 -3.78
C ALA A 10 -1.65 24.11 -3.52
N ILE A 11 -2.01 23.58 -2.34
CA ILE A 11 -3.40 23.33 -1.95
C ILE A 11 -4.20 24.65 -1.86
N ASN A 12 -3.56 25.72 -1.40
CA ASN A 12 -4.19 27.05 -1.32
C ASN A 12 -4.13 27.85 -2.63
N HIS A 13 -3.76 27.20 -3.75
CA HIS A 13 -3.64 27.85 -5.07
C HIS A 13 -2.64 29.02 -5.09
N GLU A 14 -1.64 29.00 -4.22
CA GLU A 14 -0.52 29.94 -4.22
C GLU A 14 0.70 29.32 -4.92
N GLU A 15 1.51 30.12 -5.60
CA GLU A 15 2.71 29.65 -6.29
C GLU A 15 3.79 29.19 -5.27
N PRO A 16 4.16 27.89 -5.27
CA PRO A 16 5.27 27.38 -4.48
C PRO A 16 6.63 27.62 -5.17
N ASP A 17 7.72 27.28 -4.51
CA ASP A 17 9.07 27.34 -5.10
C ASP A 17 9.31 26.28 -6.20
N ARG A 18 8.54 25.19 -6.20
CA ARG A 18 8.41 24.20 -7.28
C ARG A 18 7.13 23.37 -7.10
N ILE A 19 6.77 22.59 -8.13
CA ILE A 19 5.65 21.63 -8.05
C ILE A 19 5.94 20.61 -6.92
N PRO A 20 5.00 20.39 -5.97
CA PRO A 20 5.12 19.34 -4.97
C PRO A 20 5.10 17.95 -5.60
N ILE A 21 5.89 17.01 -5.07
CA ILE A 21 6.00 15.63 -5.56
C ILE A 21 5.40 14.67 -4.53
N ASP A 22 4.45 13.86 -4.97
CA ASP A 22 3.97 12.69 -4.23
C ASP A 22 4.53 11.40 -4.86
N LEU A 23 5.22 10.61 -4.05
CA LEU A 23 5.74 9.30 -4.41
C LEU A 23 5.51 8.36 -3.22
N GLY A 24 4.43 7.60 -3.24
CA GLY A 24 4.06 6.68 -2.15
C GLY A 24 3.42 7.34 -0.92
N GLY A 25 2.97 8.60 -1.03
CA GLY A 25 2.13 9.24 -0.01
C GLY A 25 0.73 8.63 0.10
N THR A 26 0.28 7.95 -0.97
CA THR A 26 -0.91 7.13 -1.01
C THR A 26 -0.60 5.79 -1.69
N ARG A 27 -1.51 4.82 -1.59
CA ARG A 27 -1.42 3.59 -2.37
C ARG A 27 -1.48 3.88 -3.87
N GLN A 28 -2.22 4.90 -4.28
CA GLN A 28 -2.38 5.25 -5.69
C GLN A 28 -1.13 5.92 -6.29
N SER A 29 -0.29 6.54 -5.46
CA SER A 29 0.97 7.18 -5.87
C SER A 29 2.20 6.29 -5.65
N GLY A 30 2.02 5.00 -5.39
CA GLY A 30 3.10 4.02 -5.18
C GLY A 30 3.68 3.45 -6.49
N ILE A 31 4.54 2.42 -6.33
CA ILE A 31 5.17 1.70 -7.44
C ILE A 31 4.91 0.19 -7.27
N ALA A 32 4.57 -0.50 -8.37
CA ALA A 32 4.47 -1.96 -8.38
C ALA A 32 5.75 -2.62 -7.85
N ALA A 33 5.61 -3.64 -7.00
CA ALA A 33 6.74 -4.18 -6.26
C ALA A 33 7.88 -4.71 -7.15
N SER A 34 7.56 -5.33 -8.29
CA SER A 34 8.57 -5.77 -9.25
C SER A 34 9.36 -4.60 -9.86
N THR A 35 8.68 -3.50 -10.17
CA THR A 35 9.30 -2.29 -10.74
C THR A 35 10.15 -1.57 -9.70
N TYR A 36 9.65 -1.46 -8.46
CA TYR A 36 10.40 -0.85 -7.38
C TYR A 36 11.65 -1.68 -7.02
N HIS A 37 11.57 -3.01 -7.03
CA HIS A 37 12.73 -3.88 -6.85
C HIS A 37 13.83 -3.56 -7.89
N ARG A 38 13.46 -3.44 -9.17
CA ARG A 38 14.41 -3.08 -10.24
C ARG A 38 14.99 -1.68 -10.07
N LEU A 39 14.16 -0.72 -9.65
CA LEU A 39 14.63 0.63 -9.33
C LEU A 39 15.69 0.58 -8.22
N LYS A 40 15.45 -0.17 -7.15
CA LYS A 40 16.44 -0.34 -6.06
C LYS A 40 17.76 -0.90 -6.54
N GLN A 41 17.75 -1.93 -7.39
CA GLN A 41 18.98 -2.47 -7.99
C GLN A 41 19.73 -1.41 -8.79
N HIS A 42 19.01 -0.60 -9.57
CA HIS A 42 19.63 0.50 -10.33
C HIS A 42 20.19 1.61 -9.42
N LEU A 43 19.56 1.85 -8.27
CA LEU A 43 20.00 2.83 -7.28
C LEU A 43 21.06 2.30 -6.31
N GLY A 44 21.39 1.00 -6.36
CA GLY A 44 22.34 0.34 -5.45
C GLY A 44 21.79 0.11 -4.04
N LEU A 45 20.47 -0.04 -3.88
CA LEU A 45 19.82 -0.31 -2.60
C LEU A 45 19.60 -1.82 -2.38
N ASP A 46 20.23 -2.36 -1.35
CA ASP A 46 20.20 -3.79 -0.98
C ASP A 46 19.39 -4.07 0.29
N THR A 47 18.17 -3.57 0.31
CA THR A 47 17.18 -3.87 1.34
C THR A 47 16.07 -4.76 0.74
N PRO A 48 15.29 -5.51 1.54
CA PRO A 48 14.15 -6.26 1.01
C PRO A 48 13.11 -5.34 0.35
N THR A 49 12.46 -5.80 -0.71
CA THR A 49 11.29 -5.11 -1.29
C THR A 49 10.02 -5.63 -0.63
N ARG A 50 9.38 -4.81 0.20
CA ARG A 50 8.14 -5.17 0.93
C ARG A 50 6.89 -4.81 0.13
N VAL A 51 6.01 -5.78 -0.08
CA VAL A 51 4.68 -5.57 -0.66
C VAL A 51 3.72 -5.15 0.45
N TYR A 52 3.52 -3.85 0.63
CA TYR A 52 2.68 -3.33 1.72
C TYR A 52 1.19 -3.21 1.34
N ASP A 53 0.89 -3.11 0.04
CA ASP A 53 -0.49 -3.20 -0.46
C ASP A 53 -0.64 -4.47 -1.29
N LEU A 54 -1.25 -5.48 -0.67
CA LEU A 54 -1.50 -6.77 -1.30
C LEU A 54 -2.61 -6.74 -2.34
N TYR A 55 -3.45 -5.71 -2.36
CA TYR A 55 -4.49 -5.59 -3.39
C TYR A 55 -3.83 -5.28 -4.74
N GLN A 56 -3.01 -4.24 -4.76
CA GLN A 56 -2.39 -3.70 -5.97
C GLN A 56 -0.96 -4.24 -6.20
N MET A 57 -0.43 -5.05 -5.27
CA MET A 57 0.95 -5.54 -5.23
C MET A 57 1.99 -4.42 -5.29
N LEU A 58 1.79 -3.38 -4.47
CA LEU A 58 2.66 -2.20 -4.42
C LEU A 58 3.72 -2.32 -3.35
N ALA A 59 4.90 -1.76 -3.63
CA ALA A 59 5.98 -1.68 -2.68
C ALA A 59 5.84 -0.53 -1.69
N GLU A 60 6.36 -0.74 -0.48
CA GLU A 60 6.73 0.33 0.43
C GLU A 60 7.89 1.13 -0.17
N ILE A 61 7.71 2.44 -0.37
CA ILE A 61 8.78 3.32 -0.88
C ILE A 61 9.64 3.79 0.30
N GLU A 62 10.92 3.47 0.25
CA GLU A 62 11.84 3.70 1.35
C GLU A 62 12.33 5.15 1.39
N ARG A 63 12.65 5.64 2.61
CA ARG A 63 13.08 7.02 2.84
C ARG A 63 14.24 7.47 1.93
N PRO A 64 15.31 6.68 1.70
CA PRO A 64 16.38 7.08 0.79
C PRO A 64 15.91 7.33 -0.65
N VAL A 65 14.86 6.62 -1.09
CA VAL A 65 14.26 6.84 -2.42
C VAL A 65 13.43 8.12 -2.40
N LEU A 66 12.59 8.33 -1.38
CA LEU A 66 11.79 9.55 -1.21
C LEU A 66 12.68 10.80 -1.21
N GLU A 67 13.77 10.78 -0.44
CA GLU A 67 14.74 11.87 -0.36
C GLU A 67 15.44 12.11 -1.70
N ARG A 68 15.85 11.04 -2.39
CA ARG A 68 16.52 11.15 -3.70
C ARG A 68 15.64 11.78 -4.77
N PHE A 69 14.35 11.49 -4.77
CA PHE A 69 13.39 12.04 -5.72
C PHE A 69 12.72 13.34 -5.24
N GLY A 70 13.06 13.82 -4.04
CA GLY A 70 12.53 15.07 -3.50
C GLY A 70 11.03 15.02 -3.19
N ALA A 71 10.54 13.84 -2.76
CA ALA A 71 9.15 13.68 -2.35
C ALA A 71 8.80 14.65 -1.20
N ASP A 72 7.62 15.26 -1.30
CA ASP A 72 7.14 16.29 -0.39
C ASP A 72 6.14 15.78 0.64
N VAL A 73 5.70 14.53 0.49
CA VAL A 73 4.73 13.85 1.35
C VAL A 73 5.21 12.45 1.71
N VAL A 74 4.73 11.96 2.84
CA VAL A 74 4.93 10.59 3.32
C VAL A 74 3.56 10.00 3.64
N GLY A 75 3.37 8.71 3.36
CA GLY A 75 2.13 8.02 3.64
C GLY A 75 2.03 7.63 5.11
N LEU A 76 0.86 7.87 5.72
CA LEU A 76 0.49 7.28 7.01
C LEU A 76 -0.39 6.07 6.75
N ASN A 77 0.09 4.88 7.09
CA ASN A 77 -0.53 3.64 6.69
C ASN A 77 -1.27 2.99 7.86
N ARG A 78 -2.47 2.45 7.61
CA ARG A 78 -3.11 1.59 8.61
C ARG A 78 -2.27 0.34 8.84
N PRO A 79 -2.26 -0.22 10.06
CA PRO A 79 -1.65 -1.52 10.30
C PRO A 79 -2.23 -2.60 9.38
N GLU A 80 -3.54 -2.54 9.14
CA GLU A 80 -4.28 -3.40 8.23
C GLU A 80 -4.68 -2.62 6.98
N ILE A 81 -4.19 -3.03 5.80
CA ILE A 81 -4.38 -2.26 4.55
C ILE A 81 -5.40 -2.91 3.62
N ALA A 82 -5.17 -4.16 3.23
CA ALA A 82 -6.00 -4.88 2.28
C ALA A 82 -6.43 -6.23 2.85
N PHE A 83 -7.66 -6.64 2.54
CA PHE A 83 -8.22 -7.97 2.83
C PHE A 83 -8.27 -8.39 4.31
N GLY A 84 -8.08 -7.48 5.27
CA GLY A 84 -7.99 -7.85 6.68
C GLY A 84 -6.59 -8.30 7.10
N ILE A 85 -5.56 -8.05 6.29
CA ILE A 85 -4.20 -8.52 6.53
C ILE A 85 -3.34 -7.37 7.07
N ARG A 86 -2.74 -7.60 8.23
CA ARG A 86 -1.84 -6.67 8.90
C ARG A 86 -0.43 -6.72 8.31
N ASN A 87 0.19 -5.56 8.09
CA ASN A 87 1.56 -5.41 7.58
C ASN A 87 2.62 -5.65 8.67
N GLU A 88 2.69 -6.89 9.13
CA GLU A 88 3.61 -7.34 10.17
C GLU A 88 4.14 -8.74 9.87
N ASN A 89 5.14 -9.18 10.64
CA ASN A 89 5.71 -10.53 10.55
C ASN A 89 6.11 -10.92 9.11
N TRP A 90 6.76 -9.99 8.42
CA TRP A 90 7.16 -10.10 7.01
C TRP A 90 7.86 -11.43 6.72
N LYS A 91 7.48 -12.06 5.60
CA LYS A 91 8.05 -13.32 5.14
C LYS A 91 8.52 -13.24 3.69
N PRO A 92 9.57 -14.00 3.30
CA PRO A 92 9.99 -14.10 1.92
C PRO A 92 8.88 -14.64 1.01
N TRP A 93 8.79 -14.09 -0.20
CA TRP A 93 7.87 -14.50 -1.25
C TRP A 93 8.47 -14.23 -2.64
N ARG A 94 7.83 -14.78 -3.68
CA ARG A 94 8.19 -14.51 -5.08
C ARG A 94 6.95 -14.12 -5.87
N LEU A 95 7.05 -13.02 -6.61
CA LEU A 95 6.04 -12.64 -7.59
C LEU A 95 6.06 -13.64 -8.77
N PHE A 96 5.02 -13.62 -9.60
CA PHE A 96 4.94 -14.52 -10.76
C PHE A 96 6.11 -14.34 -11.75
N ASP A 97 6.67 -13.14 -11.84
CA ASP A 97 7.87 -12.86 -12.67
C ASP A 97 9.19 -13.31 -12.02
N GLY A 98 9.12 -13.93 -10.84
CA GLY A 98 10.27 -14.43 -10.08
C GLY A 98 10.92 -13.41 -9.16
N THR A 99 10.50 -12.14 -9.18
CA THR A 99 11.04 -11.07 -8.35
C THR A 99 10.95 -11.45 -6.86
N PRO A 100 12.08 -11.44 -6.11
CA PRO A 100 12.05 -11.69 -4.68
C PRO A 100 11.47 -10.49 -3.94
N VAL A 101 10.51 -10.75 -3.06
CA VAL A 101 9.85 -9.73 -2.23
C VAL A 101 9.62 -10.27 -0.82
N GLU A 102 9.25 -9.38 0.10
CA GLU A 102 8.63 -9.72 1.37
C GLU A 102 7.14 -9.38 1.32
N VAL A 103 6.31 -10.26 1.89
CA VAL A 103 4.86 -10.04 2.06
C VAL A 103 4.52 -10.16 3.55
N PRO A 104 3.38 -9.61 4.00
CA PRO A 104 2.95 -9.78 5.38
C PRO A 104 2.82 -11.26 5.77
N GLY A 105 3.13 -11.60 7.02
CA GLY A 105 3.21 -12.99 7.47
C GLY A 105 1.92 -13.78 7.27
N SER A 106 0.79 -13.11 7.49
CA SER A 106 -0.56 -13.67 7.35
C SER A 106 -1.07 -13.72 5.90
N PHE A 107 -0.28 -13.27 4.90
CA PHE A 107 -0.63 -13.43 3.49
C PHE A 107 -0.43 -14.88 3.03
N ASN A 108 -1.52 -15.65 2.96
CA ASN A 108 -1.48 -17.09 2.65
C ASN A 108 -2.51 -17.42 1.54
N PRO A 109 -2.30 -16.98 0.29
CA PRO A 109 -3.19 -17.36 -0.80
C PRO A 109 -3.08 -18.87 -1.09
N VAL A 110 -4.22 -19.47 -1.43
CA VAL A 110 -4.29 -20.81 -2.02
C VAL A 110 -3.92 -20.70 -3.49
N VAL A 111 -3.08 -21.61 -3.98
CA VAL A 111 -2.79 -21.73 -5.41
C VAL A 111 -3.76 -22.74 -6.02
N GLU A 112 -4.63 -22.30 -6.91
CA GLU A 112 -5.56 -23.17 -7.63
C GLU A 112 -4.86 -23.96 -8.75
N PRO A 113 -5.44 -25.06 -9.28
CA PRO A 113 -4.85 -25.82 -10.39
C PRO A 113 -4.57 -24.98 -11.65
N THR A 114 -5.32 -23.89 -11.86
CA THR A 114 -5.09 -22.91 -12.93
C THR A 114 -3.80 -22.10 -12.73
N GLY A 115 -3.26 -22.08 -11.51
CA GLY A 115 -2.16 -21.25 -11.06
C GLY A 115 -2.59 -19.89 -10.51
N ASP A 116 -3.89 -19.66 -10.37
CA ASP A 116 -4.43 -18.45 -9.75
C ASP A 116 -4.13 -18.44 -8.26
N LEU A 117 -3.91 -17.26 -7.70
CA LEU A 117 -3.82 -17.05 -6.26
C LEU A 117 -5.19 -16.64 -5.72
N VAL A 118 -5.68 -17.33 -4.71
CA VAL A 118 -6.98 -17.05 -4.08
C VAL A 118 -6.79 -16.80 -2.60
N LEU A 119 -7.20 -15.63 -2.12
CA LEU A 119 -7.33 -15.35 -0.70
C LEU A 119 -8.71 -15.84 -0.24
N THR A 120 -8.73 -16.54 0.89
CA THR A 120 -9.95 -17.09 1.48
C THR A 120 -10.17 -16.57 2.90
N ARG A 121 -11.42 -16.36 3.30
CA ARG A 121 -11.83 -16.10 4.69
C ARG A 121 -12.95 -17.08 5.04
N ASP A 122 -12.78 -17.82 6.14
CA ASP A 122 -13.75 -18.84 6.58
C ASP A 122 -14.12 -19.88 5.50
N GLY A 123 -13.16 -20.21 4.63
CA GLY A 123 -13.34 -21.16 3.52
C GLY A 123 -13.90 -20.54 2.22
N GLU A 124 -14.35 -19.29 2.25
CA GLU A 124 -14.91 -18.59 1.09
C GLU A 124 -13.87 -17.68 0.40
N PRO A 125 -13.79 -17.68 -0.94
CA PRO A 125 -12.94 -16.75 -1.68
C PRO A 125 -13.31 -15.29 -1.43
N ILE A 126 -12.33 -14.46 -1.08
CA ILE A 126 -12.51 -13.01 -0.90
C ILE A 126 -11.80 -12.20 -1.97
N ALA A 127 -10.71 -12.73 -2.53
CA ALA A 127 -10.00 -12.11 -3.63
C ALA A 127 -9.28 -13.14 -4.49
N ARG A 128 -9.14 -12.86 -5.79
CA ARG A 128 -8.42 -13.72 -6.73
C ARG A 128 -7.46 -12.88 -7.57
N MET A 129 -6.26 -13.40 -7.79
CA MET A 129 -5.30 -12.90 -8.77
C MET A 129 -5.07 -14.01 -9.78
N PRO A 130 -5.44 -13.82 -11.06
CA PRO A 130 -5.16 -14.78 -12.10
C PRO A 130 -3.66 -15.09 -12.21
N LYS A 131 -3.30 -16.28 -12.67
CA LYS A 131 -1.90 -16.63 -12.96
C LYS A 131 -1.25 -15.57 -13.84
N ASN A 132 -0.07 -15.08 -13.44
CA ASN A 132 0.65 -13.98 -14.08
C ASN A 132 -0.07 -12.62 -14.04
N GLY A 133 -1.12 -12.48 -13.23
CA GLY A 133 -1.77 -11.21 -12.95
C GLY A 133 -0.92 -10.29 -12.07
N PHE A 134 -1.29 -9.02 -12.03
CA PHE A 134 -0.55 -7.99 -11.29
C PHE A 134 -1.24 -7.55 -10.00
N TYR A 135 -2.53 -7.81 -9.86
CA TYR A 135 -3.35 -7.37 -8.73
C TYR A 135 -4.42 -8.39 -8.40
N PHE A 136 -4.92 -8.33 -7.17
CA PHE A 136 -6.07 -9.12 -6.73
C PHE A 136 -7.37 -8.39 -7.03
N ASP A 137 -8.28 -9.05 -7.71
CA ASP A 137 -9.68 -8.62 -7.80
C ASP A 137 -10.43 -9.11 -6.56
N ARG A 138 -11.19 -8.22 -5.93
CA ARG A 138 -12.07 -8.61 -4.83
C ARG A 138 -13.28 -9.36 -5.39
N VAL A 139 -13.55 -10.55 -4.84
CA VAL A 139 -14.69 -11.39 -5.25
C VAL A 139 -15.75 -11.52 -4.16
N GLU A 140 -15.44 -11.19 -2.90
CA GLU A 140 -16.45 -11.09 -1.86
C GLU A 140 -17.38 -9.89 -2.10
N LYS A 141 -18.65 -10.06 -1.72
CA LYS A 141 -19.60 -8.95 -1.68
C LYS A 141 -19.21 -8.01 -0.55
N TYR A 142 -18.47 -6.96 -0.88
CA TYR A 142 -18.12 -5.92 0.07
C TYR A 142 -19.30 -4.95 0.23
N PRO A 143 -19.72 -4.60 1.46
CA PRO A 143 -20.66 -3.51 1.68
C PRO A 143 -19.96 -2.18 1.35
N GLY A 144 -19.94 -1.84 0.06
CA GLY A 144 -19.50 -0.54 -0.44
C GLY A 144 -20.67 0.41 -0.66
N ALA A 145 -20.35 1.69 -0.82
CA ALA A 145 -21.31 2.79 -1.00
C ALA A 145 -22.36 2.57 -2.13
N ALA A 146 -22.09 1.66 -3.08
CA ALA A 146 -22.98 1.41 -4.22
C ALA A 146 -24.27 0.64 -3.86
N HIS A 147 -24.33 -0.03 -2.70
CA HIS A 147 -25.46 -0.90 -2.34
C HIS A 147 -25.93 -0.76 -0.89
N VAL A 148 -25.53 0.31 -0.20
CA VAL A 148 -25.96 0.60 1.17
C VAL A 148 -27.11 1.59 1.15
N ASP A 149 -28.02 1.44 2.10
CA ASP A 149 -29.04 2.44 2.36
C ASP A 149 -28.39 3.63 3.07
N LEU A 150 -28.33 4.78 2.40
CA LEU A 150 -27.68 5.98 2.93
C LEU A 150 -28.37 6.55 4.17
N GLU A 151 -29.66 6.26 4.39
CA GLU A 151 -30.38 6.74 5.58
C GLU A 151 -29.94 6.00 6.85
N THR A 152 -29.50 4.74 6.70
CA THR A 152 -29.14 3.87 7.82
C THR A 152 -27.65 3.52 7.86
N PHE A 153 -26.90 3.82 6.80
CA PHE A 153 -25.48 3.52 6.71
C PHE A 153 -24.66 4.35 7.71
N GLN A 154 -23.98 3.65 8.60
CA GLN A 154 -22.97 4.23 9.48
C GLN A 154 -21.59 3.82 8.97
N PRO A 155 -20.82 4.76 8.36
CA PRO A 155 -19.49 4.44 7.90
C PRO A 155 -18.60 4.08 9.10
N PRO A 156 -17.68 3.12 8.95
CA PRO A 156 -16.73 2.81 10.01
C PRO A 156 -15.88 4.06 10.30
N LEU A 157 -15.81 4.43 11.57
CA LEU A 157 -14.94 5.50 12.07
C LEU A 157 -13.59 4.93 12.47
N LEU A 158 -12.56 5.78 12.47
CA LEU A 158 -11.27 5.42 13.04
C LEU A 158 -11.41 5.24 14.55
N THR A 159 -10.86 4.14 15.05
CA THR A 159 -10.75 3.86 16.48
C THR A 159 -9.63 4.70 17.12
N ASP A 160 -9.69 4.89 18.44
CA ASP A 160 -8.62 5.59 19.18
C ASP A 160 -7.25 4.91 18.99
N ALA A 161 -7.23 3.59 18.87
CA ALA A 161 -6.00 2.83 18.61
C ALA A 161 -5.44 3.09 17.20
N GLU A 162 -6.29 3.23 16.18
CA GLU A 162 -5.84 3.61 14.83
C GLU A 162 -5.33 5.06 14.82
N CYS A 163 -6.03 5.98 15.48
CA CYS A 163 -5.58 7.36 15.65
C CYS A 163 -4.21 7.45 16.34
N GLU A 164 -4.02 6.68 17.41
CA GLU A 164 -2.74 6.60 18.12
C GLU A 164 -1.62 6.02 17.24
N THR A 165 -1.94 5.00 16.42
CA THR A 165 -0.99 4.45 15.46
C THR A 165 -0.54 5.52 14.46
N TYR A 166 -1.47 6.33 13.93
CA TYR A 166 -1.11 7.42 13.03
C TYR A 166 -0.28 8.51 13.71
N ARG A 167 -0.60 8.86 14.96
CA ARG A 167 0.17 9.82 15.75
C ARG A 167 1.62 9.37 15.90
N LEU A 168 1.83 8.10 16.30
CA LEU A 168 3.16 7.52 16.45
C LEU A 168 3.94 7.46 15.13
N GLN A 169 3.27 7.11 14.02
CA GLN A 169 3.90 7.14 12.69
C GLN A 169 4.31 8.56 12.30
N ALA A 170 3.44 9.55 12.53
CA ALA A 170 3.74 10.95 12.21
C ALA A 170 4.94 11.46 13.02
N GLU A 171 5.03 11.13 14.30
CA GLU A 171 6.18 11.46 15.16
C GLU A 171 7.46 10.74 14.76
N ALA A 172 7.39 9.50 14.28
CA ALA A 172 8.58 8.78 13.83
C ALA A 172 9.15 9.33 12.50
N LEU A 173 8.31 9.98 11.69
CA LEU A 173 8.68 10.51 10.37
C LEU A 173 9.16 11.97 10.41
N TYR A 174 8.93 12.69 11.52
CA TYR A 174 9.26 14.11 11.73
C TYR A 174 10.24 14.31 12.88
#